data_AF-A0A3D4QXZ3-F1
#
_entry.id   AF-A0A3D4QXZ3-F1
#
_cell.length_a   1.000
_cell.length_b   1.000
_cell.length_c   1.000
_cell.angle_alpha   90.00
_cell.angle_beta   90.00
_cell.angle_gamma   90.00
#
_symmetry.space_group_name_H-M   'P 1'
#
loop_
_entity.id
_entity.type
_entity.pdbx_description
1 polymer ?
#
loop_
_entity_poly.entity_id
_entity_poly.type
_entity_poly.pdbx_seq_one_letter_code
_entity_poly.pdbx_strand_id
1 'polypeptide(L)'
;MNFIDQLRQFSSRIVSMSDNILTKEVIKASIIMPPFSMLGYDILNPEEFVPEYTADVGIKKGKKVYCAVVKDGEPVILIEVKSVNENLEKYGSQRFHYTSASGYYFGTPKTTRFKRPLHLPGSTFMVLTEYRYWQQSQKQALGDAWQGTADDNRVFTTDDGHPMFPITPM
;
A
#
# COMPACT_ATOMS: atom_id res chain seq x y z
N MET A 1 10.73 2.69 -26.03
CA MET A 1 11.53 2.65 -24.78
C MET A 1 10.67 1.95 -23.73
N ASN A 2 11.18 0.91 -23.07
CA ASN A 2 10.40 0.16 -22.07
C ASN A 2 10.24 1.01 -20.79
N PHE A 3 9.15 0.83 -20.05
CA PHE A 3 8.89 1.49 -18.76
C PHE A 3 10.07 1.36 -17.79
N ILE A 4 10.70 0.18 -17.76
CA ILE A 4 11.88 -0.07 -16.91
C ILE A 4 13.04 0.87 -17.28
N ASP A 5 13.25 1.14 -18.56
CA ASP A 5 14.32 2.02 -19.02
C ASP A 5 14.01 3.48 -18.70
N GLN A 6 12.75 3.90 -18.84
CA GLN A 6 12.29 5.24 -18.44
C GLN A 6 12.49 5.46 -16.94
N LEU A 7 12.14 4.47 -16.12
CA LEU A 7 12.27 4.55 -14.67
C LEU A 7 13.74 4.57 -14.23
N ARG A 8 14.62 3.81 -14.89
CA ARG A 8 16.07 3.87 -14.64
C ARG A 8 16.65 5.23 -15.00
N GLN A 9 16.32 5.77 -16.17
CA GLN A 9 16.77 7.10 -16.59
C GLN A 9 16.29 8.19 -15.63
N PHE A 10 15.04 8.07 -15.18
CA PHE A 10 14.47 8.97 -14.19
C PHE A 10 15.20 8.92 -12.85
N SER A 11 15.51 7.72 -12.35
CA SER A 11 16.27 7.54 -11.11
C SER A 11 17.65 8.20 -11.19
N SER A 12 18.39 8.00 -12.30
CA SER A 12 19.69 8.63 -12.50
C SER A 12 19.58 10.17 -12.52
N ARG A 13 18.51 10.70 -13.14
CA ARG A 13 18.25 12.13 -13.19
C ARG A 13 17.97 12.71 -11.80
N ILE A 14 17.20 12.02 -10.95
CA ILE A 14 16.92 12.48 -9.58
C ILE A 14 18.23 12.63 -8.79
N VAL A 15 19.14 11.66 -8.88
CA VAL A 15 20.44 11.73 -8.18
C VAL A 15 21.26 12.94 -8.63
N SER A 16 21.23 13.28 -9.92
CA SER A 16 21.94 14.47 -10.42
C SER A 16 21.29 15.80 -10.01
N MET A 17 19.99 15.78 -9.67
CA MET A 17 19.22 16.98 -9.36
C MET A 17 19.03 17.19 -7.85
N SER A 18 19.27 16.17 -7.00
CA SER A 18 18.97 16.20 -5.57
C SER A 18 19.54 17.42 -4.83
N ASP A 19 20.74 17.86 -5.22
CA ASP A 19 21.45 18.96 -4.56
C ASP A 19 20.88 20.34 -4.91
N ASN A 20 20.10 20.44 -5.99
CA ASN A 20 19.55 21.69 -6.52
C ASN A 20 18.02 21.80 -6.35
N ILE A 21 17.37 20.80 -5.76
CA ILE A 21 15.92 20.80 -5.55
C ILE A 21 15.62 21.51 -4.22
N LEU A 22 15.35 22.82 -4.33
CA LEU A 22 15.22 23.70 -3.17
C LEU A 22 13.76 24.09 -2.85
N THR A 23 12.84 23.97 -3.81
CA THR A 23 11.45 24.44 -3.64
C THR A 23 10.42 23.34 -3.82
N LYS A 24 9.24 23.52 -3.21
CA LYS A 24 8.13 22.55 -3.30
C LYS A 24 7.63 22.40 -4.72
N GLU A 25 7.64 23.47 -5.50
CA GLU A 25 7.24 23.51 -6.91
C GLU A 25 8.19 22.64 -7.75
N VAL A 26 9.49 22.77 -7.52
CA VAL A 26 10.51 21.97 -8.22
C VAL A 26 10.42 20.50 -7.80
N ILE A 27 10.17 20.20 -6.53
CA ILE A 27 9.92 18.82 -6.05
C ILE A 27 8.70 18.21 -6.76
N LYS A 28 7.57 18.93 -6.80
CA LYS A 28 6.34 18.48 -7.46
C LYS A 28 6.61 18.19 -8.94
N ALA A 29 7.23 19.12 -9.65
CA ALA A 29 7.48 19.00 -11.10
C ALA A 29 8.56 17.98 -11.48
N SER A 30 9.63 17.86 -10.67
CA SER A 30 10.83 17.09 -11.04
C SER A 30 10.88 15.69 -10.41
N ILE A 31 10.21 15.49 -9.27
CA ILE A 31 10.25 14.22 -8.53
C ILE A 31 8.87 13.54 -8.55
N ILE A 32 7.80 14.29 -8.24
CA ILE A 32 6.48 13.68 -8.03
C ILE A 32 5.77 13.43 -9.36
N MET A 33 5.57 14.45 -10.18
CA MET A 33 4.77 14.34 -11.42
C MET A 33 5.31 13.32 -12.45
N PRO A 34 6.65 13.20 -12.69
CA PRO A 34 7.16 12.31 -13.73
C PRO A 34 6.78 10.82 -13.58
N PRO A 35 6.92 10.16 -12.41
CA PRO A 35 6.53 8.76 -12.27
C PRO A 35 5.03 8.55 -12.46
N PHE A 36 4.16 9.48 -12.06
CA PHE A 36 2.72 9.38 -12.33
C PHE A 36 2.41 9.51 -13.82
N SER A 37 3.07 10.42 -14.52
CA SER A 37 2.96 10.52 -15.99
C SER A 37 3.45 9.24 -16.68
N MET A 38 4.55 8.63 -16.21
CA MET A 38 5.04 7.33 -16.73
C MET A 38 4.08 6.17 -16.46
N LEU A 39 3.33 6.23 -15.37
CA LEU A 39 2.27 5.26 -15.04
C LEU A 39 0.97 5.48 -15.83
N GLY A 40 0.91 6.54 -16.64
CA GLY A 40 -0.23 6.86 -17.49
C GLY A 40 -1.30 7.74 -16.85
N TYR A 41 -1.02 8.34 -15.68
CA TYR A 41 -1.94 9.31 -15.09
C TYR A 41 -1.91 10.63 -15.84
N ASP A 42 -3.07 11.25 -16.01
CA ASP A 42 -3.15 12.62 -16.52
C ASP A 42 -2.82 13.63 -15.42
N ILE A 43 -1.53 13.99 -15.33
CA ILE A 43 -1.02 14.97 -14.36
C ILE A 43 -1.54 16.40 -14.57
N LEU A 44 -2.18 16.68 -15.72
CA LEU A 44 -2.78 17.97 -16.04
C LEU A 44 -4.28 18.00 -15.77
N ASN A 45 -4.91 16.85 -15.56
CA ASN A 45 -6.31 16.74 -15.22
C ASN A 45 -6.51 16.92 -13.70
N PRO A 46 -7.12 18.03 -13.23
CA PRO A 46 -7.38 18.23 -11.80
C PRO A 46 -8.42 17.27 -11.23
N GLU A 47 -9.18 16.54 -12.04
CA GLU A 47 -10.08 15.49 -11.56
C GLU A 47 -9.35 14.16 -11.26
N GLU A 48 -8.11 14.03 -11.74
CA GLU A 48 -7.28 12.83 -11.58
C GLU A 48 -6.03 13.09 -10.74
N PHE A 49 -5.37 14.25 -10.92
CA PHE A 49 -4.16 14.62 -10.22
C PHE A 49 -4.21 16.08 -9.75
N VAL A 50 -4.26 16.28 -8.44
CA VAL A 50 -4.36 17.61 -7.83
C VAL A 50 -3.05 17.98 -7.15
N PRO A 51 -2.28 18.94 -7.68
CA PRO A 51 -1.20 19.56 -6.93
C PRO A 51 -1.77 20.39 -5.78
N GLU A 52 -1.10 20.37 -4.62
CA GLU A 52 -1.49 21.13 -3.42
C GLU A 52 -2.88 20.82 -2.89
N TYR A 53 -3.19 19.54 -2.76
CA TYR A 53 -4.46 19.09 -2.22
C TYR A 53 -4.60 19.44 -0.72
N THR A 54 -5.76 19.97 -0.34
CA THR A 54 -6.14 20.18 1.06
C THR A 54 -6.95 19.00 1.53
N ALA A 55 -6.35 18.15 2.37
CA ALA A 55 -6.95 16.91 2.81
C ALA A 55 -7.77 17.12 4.09
N ASP A 56 -9.09 17.04 3.97
CA ASP A 56 -10.03 17.02 5.09
C ASP A 56 -10.31 15.57 5.52
N VAL A 57 -9.31 14.92 6.11
CA VAL A 57 -9.41 13.52 6.55
C VAL A 57 -9.28 13.44 8.07
N GLY A 58 -10.35 12.97 8.73
CA GLY A 58 -10.38 12.73 10.18
C GLY A 58 -10.54 13.99 11.06
N ILE A 59 -9.83 14.02 12.20
CA ILE A 59 -10.01 15.00 13.30
C ILE A 59 -9.29 16.34 13.02
N LYS A 60 -8.33 16.39 12.08
CA LYS A 60 -7.58 17.60 11.72
C LYS A 60 -7.94 18.08 10.32
N LYS A 61 -8.93 18.97 10.24
CA LYS A 61 -9.31 19.70 9.01
C LYS A 61 -8.16 20.58 8.51
N GLY A 62 -8.00 20.68 7.20
CA GLY A 62 -7.13 21.68 6.56
C GLY A 62 -5.64 21.35 6.45
N LYS A 63 -5.22 20.08 6.49
CA LYS A 63 -3.81 19.75 6.22
C LYS A 63 -3.53 19.78 4.73
N LYS A 64 -2.60 20.64 4.30
CA LYS A 64 -2.09 20.68 2.92
C LYS A 64 -1.07 19.56 2.68
N VAL A 65 -1.28 18.77 1.63
CA VAL A 65 -0.32 17.78 1.12
C VAL A 65 0.26 18.27 -0.22
N TYR A 66 1.33 17.63 -0.71
CA TYR A 66 2.02 18.10 -1.91
C TYR A 66 1.21 17.82 -3.18
N CYS A 67 0.67 16.60 -3.31
CA CYS A 67 -0.22 16.21 -4.38
C CYS A 67 -1.23 15.17 -3.88
N ALA A 68 -2.36 15.04 -4.59
CA ALA A 68 -3.29 13.94 -4.44
C ALA A 68 -3.65 13.35 -5.80
N VAL A 69 -3.86 12.04 -5.84
CA VAL A 69 -4.56 11.38 -6.95
C VAL A 69 -6.01 11.28 -6.55
N VAL A 70 -6.91 11.73 -7.41
CA VAL A 70 -8.34 11.79 -7.19
C VAL A 70 -9.02 10.81 -8.15
N LYS A 71 -10.06 10.14 -7.67
CA LYS A 71 -10.89 9.28 -8.49
C LYS A 71 -12.33 9.41 -8.02
N ASP A 72 -13.25 9.63 -8.95
CA ASP A 72 -14.68 9.81 -8.65
C ASP A 72 -14.95 10.93 -7.62
N GLY A 73 -14.14 12.00 -7.66
CA GLY A 73 -14.22 13.14 -6.75
C GLY A 73 -13.61 12.92 -5.36
N GLU A 74 -13.06 11.73 -5.07
CA GLU A 74 -12.48 11.38 -3.78
C GLU A 74 -10.95 11.16 -3.90
N PRO A 75 -10.14 11.65 -2.95
CA PRO A 75 -8.70 11.41 -2.96
C PRO A 75 -8.39 9.93 -2.65
N VAL A 76 -7.74 9.24 -3.58
CA VAL A 76 -7.35 7.82 -3.45
C VAL A 76 -5.89 7.64 -3.03
N ILE A 77 -5.02 8.60 -3.37
CA ILE A 77 -3.61 8.59 -2.99
C ILE A 77 -3.23 10.00 -2.53
N LEU A 78 -2.58 10.11 -1.37
CA LEU A 78 -2.04 11.37 -0.87
C LEU A 78 -0.52 11.29 -0.84
N ILE A 79 0.13 12.29 -1.43
CA ILE A 79 1.57 12.32 -1.60
C ILE A 79 2.14 13.43 -0.72
N GLU A 80 3.00 13.05 0.23
CA GLU A 80 3.73 13.96 1.10
C GLU A 80 5.23 13.72 0.95
N VAL A 81 5.99 14.80 0.77
CA VAL A 81 7.46 14.74 0.68
C VAL A 81 8.05 15.31 1.96
N LYS A 82 9.02 14.59 2.52
CA LYS A 82 9.84 15.01 3.66
C LYS A 82 11.28 15.23 3.20
N SER A 83 12.04 16.02 3.97
CA SER A 83 13.46 16.20 3.68
C SER A 83 14.23 14.90 3.86
N VAL A 84 15.27 14.69 3.06
CA VAL A 84 16.11 13.47 3.09
C VAL A 84 16.76 13.26 4.47
N ASN A 85 16.97 14.33 5.22
CA ASN A 85 17.57 14.30 6.56
C ASN A 85 16.58 14.09 7.71
N GLU A 86 15.28 13.96 7.43
CA GLU A 86 14.28 13.71 8.47
C GLU A 86 14.05 12.22 8.69
N ASN A 87 14.15 11.79 9.96
CA ASN A 87 13.85 10.41 10.35
C ASN A 87 12.33 10.14 10.22
N LEU A 88 11.98 9.27 9.27
CA LEU A 88 10.60 8.90 8.93
C LEU A 88 9.87 8.16 10.07
N GLU A 89 10.57 7.59 11.06
CA GLU A 89 9.96 6.89 12.19
C GLU A 89 9.23 7.84 13.16
N LYS A 90 9.68 9.10 13.28
CA LYS A 90 9.06 10.10 14.15
C LYS A 90 7.66 10.54 13.68
N TYR A 91 7.27 10.20 12.45
CA TYR A 91 6.00 10.56 11.84
C TYR A 91 5.01 9.38 11.73
N GLY A 92 5.25 8.28 12.45
CA GLY A 92 4.34 7.14 12.52
C GLY A 92 2.89 7.53 12.86
N SER A 93 2.70 8.52 13.75
CA SER A 93 1.38 9.07 14.12
C SER A 93 0.66 9.83 12.99
N GLN A 94 1.38 10.28 11.95
CA GLN A 94 0.83 11.01 10.81
C GLN A 94 0.30 10.07 9.72
N ARG A 95 0.84 8.84 9.63
CA ARG A 95 0.32 7.76 8.77
C ARG A 95 -1.07 7.27 9.22
N PHE A 96 -1.35 7.27 10.53
CA PHE A 96 -2.65 6.81 11.07
C PHE A 96 -3.87 7.65 10.65
N HIS A 97 -3.67 8.85 10.09
CA HIS A 97 -4.79 9.73 9.73
C HIS A 97 -5.24 9.59 8.27
N TYR A 98 -4.41 8.98 7.40
CA TYR A 98 -4.65 8.90 5.94
C TYR A 98 -4.71 7.47 5.40
N THR A 99 -4.30 6.50 6.20
CA THR A 99 -4.58 5.09 5.96
C THR A 99 -5.46 4.60 7.10
N SER A 100 -6.55 3.89 6.79
CA SER A 100 -7.16 2.99 7.79
C SER A 100 -6.00 2.19 8.38
N ALA A 101 -5.76 2.39 9.67
CA ALA A 101 -4.55 2.00 10.37
C ALA A 101 -3.91 0.73 9.82
N SER A 102 -2.65 0.82 9.38
CA SER A 102 -1.78 -0.34 9.22
C SER A 102 -1.53 -0.92 10.61
N GLY A 103 -2.46 -1.76 11.04
CA GLY A 103 -2.44 -2.58 12.22
C GLY A 103 -3.14 -3.88 11.88
N TYR A 104 -2.59 -5.01 12.33
CA TYR A 104 -3.22 -6.30 12.12
C TYR A 104 -4.44 -6.40 13.04
N TYR A 105 -5.63 -6.25 12.47
CA TYR A 105 -6.89 -6.37 13.21
C TYR A 105 -7.35 -7.82 13.19
N PHE A 106 -7.22 -8.49 14.32
CA PHE A 106 -7.93 -9.71 14.60
C PHE A 106 -9.33 -9.33 15.11
N GLY A 107 -10.26 -9.15 14.19
CA GLY A 107 -11.63 -8.86 14.53
C GLY A 107 -12.55 -9.08 13.34
N THR A 108 -13.65 -9.78 13.57
CA THR A 108 -14.78 -9.70 12.64
C THR A 108 -15.26 -8.24 12.64
N PRO A 109 -15.41 -7.59 11.47
CA PRO A 109 -15.84 -6.21 11.43
C PRO A 109 -17.20 -6.08 12.13
N LYS A 110 -17.25 -5.24 13.18
CA LYS A 110 -18.46 -5.02 14.00
C LYS A 110 -19.63 -4.41 13.21
N THR A 111 -19.36 -3.91 12.00
CA THR A 111 -20.33 -3.29 11.10
C THR A 111 -20.40 -4.03 9.77
N THR A 112 -21.60 -4.40 9.37
CA THR A 112 -21.92 -5.21 8.17
C THR A 112 -21.54 -4.54 6.84
N ARG A 113 -21.18 -3.25 6.86
CA ARG A 113 -20.84 -2.43 5.66
C ARG A 113 -19.52 -2.80 4.98
N PHE A 114 -18.65 -3.58 5.63
CA PHE A 114 -17.30 -3.89 5.11
C PHE A 114 -17.17 -5.28 4.45
N LYS A 115 -18.26 -6.04 4.31
CA LYS A 115 -18.24 -7.29 3.53
C LYS A 115 -18.32 -6.95 2.04
N ARG A 116 -17.16 -6.86 1.38
CA ARG A 116 -17.05 -6.71 -0.08
C ARG A 116 -16.73 -8.08 -0.69
N PRO A 117 -17.69 -8.80 -1.29
CA PRO A 117 -17.40 -10.06 -1.96
C PRO A 117 -16.46 -9.79 -3.15
N LEU A 118 -15.30 -10.43 -3.14
CA LEU A 118 -14.36 -10.40 -4.25
C LEU A 118 -14.70 -11.57 -5.18
N HIS A 119 -14.94 -11.28 -6.45
CA HIS A 119 -15.09 -12.32 -7.47
C HIS A 119 -13.70 -12.82 -7.85
N LEU A 120 -13.40 -14.08 -7.55
CA LEU A 120 -12.14 -14.73 -7.91
C LEU A 120 -12.36 -15.67 -9.10
N PRO A 121 -11.45 -15.71 -10.09
CA PRO A 121 -11.49 -16.70 -11.16
C PRO A 121 -11.50 -18.14 -10.63
N GLY A 122 -12.12 -19.07 -11.35
CA GLY A 122 -12.18 -20.48 -10.95
C GLY A 122 -10.80 -21.14 -10.77
N SER A 123 -9.81 -20.74 -11.56
CA SER A 123 -8.42 -21.18 -11.42
C SER A 123 -7.81 -20.76 -10.08
N THR A 124 -8.14 -19.57 -9.58
CA THR A 124 -7.70 -19.10 -8.25
C THR A 124 -8.29 -19.98 -7.15
N PHE A 125 -9.59 -20.33 -7.25
CA PHE A 125 -10.21 -21.25 -6.30
C PHE A 125 -9.55 -22.64 -6.32
N MET A 126 -9.17 -23.13 -7.50
CA MET A 126 -8.48 -24.41 -7.63
C MET A 126 -7.14 -24.41 -6.87
N VAL A 127 -6.30 -23.39 -7.08
CA VAL A 127 -5.01 -23.26 -6.40
C VAL A 127 -5.20 -23.12 -4.88
N LEU A 128 -6.16 -22.30 -4.43
CA LEU A 128 -6.44 -22.14 -3.00
C LEU A 128 -6.94 -23.44 -2.36
N THR A 129 -7.70 -24.24 -3.10
CA THR A 129 -8.23 -25.53 -2.66
C THR A 129 -7.10 -26.55 -2.53
N GLU A 130 -6.22 -26.64 -3.54
CA GLU A 130 -5.02 -27.48 -3.51
C GLU A 130 -4.11 -27.11 -2.33
N TYR A 131 -3.86 -25.82 -2.12
CA TYR A 131 -3.09 -25.32 -0.98
C TYR A 131 -3.72 -25.71 0.36
N ARG A 132 -5.05 -25.62 0.48
CA ARG A 132 -5.78 -25.99 1.69
C ARG A 132 -5.65 -27.49 2.00
N TYR A 133 -5.66 -28.35 1.00
CA TYR A 133 -5.41 -29.79 1.19
C TYR A 133 -4.00 -30.05 1.66
N TRP A 134 -3.01 -29.44 1.01
CA TRP A 134 -1.60 -29.55 1.43
C TRP A 134 -1.40 -29.10 2.87
N GLN A 135 -1.96 -27.94 3.26
CA GLN A 135 -1.89 -27.41 4.63
C GLN A 135 -2.49 -28.38 5.66
N GLN A 136 -3.61 -29.04 5.36
CA GLN A 136 -4.20 -30.04 6.25
C GLN A 136 -3.30 -31.26 6.41
N SER A 137 -2.65 -31.71 5.33
CA SER A 137 -1.65 -32.79 5.40
C SER A 137 -0.44 -32.39 6.24
N GLN A 138 0.06 -31.15 6.11
CA GLN A 138 1.15 -30.64 6.97
C GLN A 138 0.73 -30.59 8.44
N LYS A 139 -0.46 -30.07 8.74
CA LYS A 139 -1.01 -30.05 10.10
C LYS A 139 -1.10 -31.45 10.71
N GLN A 140 -1.54 -32.44 9.93
CA GLN A 140 -1.58 -33.84 10.38
C GLN A 140 -0.17 -34.42 10.60
N ALA A 141 0.79 -34.07 9.75
CA ALA A 141 2.17 -34.54 9.86
C ALA A 141 2.92 -33.92 11.06
N LEU A 142 2.70 -32.64 11.34
CA LEU A 142 3.30 -31.90 12.45
C LEU A 142 2.65 -32.22 13.80
N GLY A 143 1.38 -32.64 13.81
CA GLY A 143 0.66 -33.02 15.01
C GLY A 143 0.66 -31.91 16.06
N ASP A 144 1.16 -32.23 17.26
CA ASP A 144 1.20 -31.30 18.41
C ASP A 144 2.15 -30.11 18.22
N ALA A 145 3.06 -30.16 17.22
CA ALA A 145 3.94 -29.04 16.89
C ALA A 145 3.20 -27.93 16.10
N TRP A 146 1.99 -28.19 15.63
CA TRP A 146 1.15 -27.19 14.98
C TRP A 146 0.59 -26.20 16.00
N GLN A 147 1.00 -24.93 15.89
CA GLN A 147 0.65 -23.87 16.84
C GLN A 147 -0.63 -23.10 16.48
N GLY A 148 -1.28 -23.44 15.36
CA GLY A 148 -2.55 -22.84 14.97
C GLY A 148 -3.72 -23.37 15.84
N THR A 149 -4.62 -22.48 16.24
CA THR A 149 -5.81 -22.87 17.03
C THR A 149 -6.74 -23.81 16.26
N ALA A 150 -7.52 -24.64 16.98
CA ALA A 150 -8.45 -25.61 16.38
C ALA A 150 -9.49 -24.95 15.45
N ASP A 151 -9.89 -23.72 15.78
CA ASP A 151 -10.85 -22.91 15.01
C ASP A 151 -10.17 -22.02 13.94
N ASP A 152 -8.86 -22.17 13.72
CA ASP A 152 -8.14 -21.36 12.75
C ASP A 152 -8.43 -21.80 11.30
N ASN A 153 -9.35 -21.08 10.65
CA ASN A 153 -9.74 -21.32 9.27
C ASN A 153 -8.94 -20.52 8.24
N ARG A 154 -7.76 -20.01 8.59
CA ARG A 154 -6.91 -19.27 7.65
C ARG A 154 -6.31 -20.17 6.59
N VAL A 155 -6.41 -19.72 5.34
CA VAL A 155 -5.80 -20.39 4.19
C VAL A 155 -4.29 -20.19 4.19
N PHE A 156 -3.77 -19.03 4.58
CA PHE A 156 -2.33 -18.72 4.54
C PHE A 156 -1.70 -18.76 5.94
N THR A 157 -0.92 -19.80 6.20
CA THR A 157 -0.14 -19.98 7.43
C THR A 157 1.30 -20.35 7.10
N THR A 158 2.21 -20.12 8.04
CA THR A 158 3.55 -20.71 8.09
C THR A 158 3.46 -22.24 8.23
N ASP A 159 4.62 -22.88 8.12
CA ASP A 159 4.82 -24.31 8.36
C ASP A 159 4.42 -24.75 9.77
N ASP A 160 4.64 -23.91 10.79
CA ASP A 160 4.24 -24.17 12.18
C ASP A 160 2.80 -23.75 12.53
N GLY A 161 2.03 -23.25 11.56
CA GLY A 161 0.61 -22.90 11.73
C GLY A 161 0.35 -21.49 12.26
N HIS A 162 1.36 -20.64 12.38
CA HIS A 162 1.15 -19.20 12.56
C HIS A 162 0.60 -18.52 11.31
N PRO A 163 -0.05 -17.36 11.43
CA PRO A 163 -0.51 -16.61 10.27
C PRO A 163 0.66 -16.18 9.39
N MET A 164 0.53 -16.35 8.07
CA MET A 164 1.52 -15.85 7.13
C MET A 164 1.32 -14.34 6.93
N PHE A 165 2.38 -13.57 7.16
CA PHE A 165 2.44 -12.12 6.98
C PHE A 165 3.27 -11.77 5.74
N PRO A 166 3.13 -10.56 5.16
CA PRO A 166 3.95 -10.13 4.02
C PRO A 166 5.46 -10.12 4.26
N ILE A 167 5.88 -10.07 5.53
CA ILE A 167 7.29 -10.12 5.96
C ILE A 167 7.70 -11.50 6.48
N THR A 168 6.79 -12.48 6.50
CA THR A 168 7.12 -13.84 6.92
C THR A 168 8.16 -14.38 5.94
N PRO A 169 9.34 -14.80 6.43
CA PRO A 169 10.34 -15.43 5.58
C PRO A 169 9.72 -16.66 4.91
N MET A 170 9.91 -16.76 3.59
CA MET A 170 9.55 -17.96 2.82
C MET A 170 10.64 -19.02 2.95
#